data_AF-A0A2C1M5H4-F1
#
_entry.id   AF-A0A2C1M5H4-F1
#
_cell.length_a   1.000
_cell.length_b   1.000
_cell.length_c   1.000
_cell.angle_alpha   90.00
_cell.angle_beta   90.00
_cell.angle_gamma   90.00
#
_symmetry.space_group_name_H-M   'P 1'
#
loop_
_entity.id
_entity.type
_entity.pdbx_description
1 polymer ?
#
loop_
_entity_poly.entity_id
_entity_poly.type
_entity_poly.pdbx_seq_one_letter_code
_entity_poly.pdbx_strand_id
1 'polypeptide(L)' 'MTVDYKNPSLGEYKELIRYDAKLTGEIKIAKTFGDDEKFSELKQEKKLVGIRIKIIEASFTLKHKWAKEKATA' A
#
# COMPACT_ATOMS: atom_id res chain seq x y z
N MET A 1 -3.51 -10.88 -0.15
CA MET A 1 -4.11 -9.99 -1.17
C MET A 1 -3.22 -10.02 -2.40
N THR A 2 -3.75 -10.42 -3.54
CA THR A 2 -3.02 -10.39 -4.82
C THR A 2 -3.29 -9.03 -5.45
N VAL A 3 -2.24 -8.29 -5.79
CA VAL A 3 -2.35 -6.97 -6.42
C VAL A 3 -1.70 -7.05 -7.80
N ASP A 4 -2.40 -6.61 -8.83
CA ASP A 4 -1.77 -6.43 -10.15
C ASP A 4 -0.97 -5.12 -10.17
N TYR A 5 0.34 -5.22 -9.96
CA TYR A 5 1.22 -4.05 -9.99
C TYR A 5 1.43 -3.46 -11.40
N LYS A 6 1.14 -4.21 -12.48
CA LYS A 6 1.26 -3.71 -13.85
C LYS A 6 0.09 -2.80 -14.23
N ASN A 7 -1.11 -3.16 -13.80
CA ASN A 7 -2.33 -2.37 -14.01
C ASN A 7 -3.19 -2.33 -12.73
N PRO A 8 -2.72 -1.65 -11.68
CA PRO A 8 -3.47 -1.61 -10.43
C PRO A 8 -4.79 -0.87 -10.64
N SER A 9 -5.84 -1.37 -9.98
CA SER A 9 -7.14 -0.73 -9.91
C SER A 9 -7.21 0.25 -8.74
N LEU A 10 -8.11 1.23 -8.83
CA LEU A 10 -8.40 2.13 -7.71
C LEU A 10 -8.94 1.36 -6.49
N GLY A 11 -9.60 0.22 -6.71
CA GLY A 11 -10.08 -0.67 -5.66
C GLY A 11 -8.94 -1.25 -4.84
N GLU A 12 -7.98 -1.91 -5.50
CA GLU A 12 -6.79 -2.49 -4.85
C GLU A 12 -5.98 -1.43 -4.09
N TYR A 13 -5.85 -0.23 -4.65
CA TYR A 13 -5.21 0.89 -3.97
C TYR A 13 -5.94 1.28 -2.67
N LYS A 14 -7.27 1.44 -2.72
CA LYS A 14 -8.08 1.77 -1.53
C LYS A 14 -8.01 0.69 -0.46
N GLU A 15 -7.97 -0.58 -0.85
CA GLU A 15 -7.81 -1.69 0.07
C GLU A 15 -6.45 -1.67 0.77
N LEU A 16 -5.36 -1.40 0.05
CA LEU A 16 -4.04 -1.24 0.67
C LEU A 16 -3.98 -0.06 1.65
N ILE A 17 -4.59 1.07 1.32
CA ILE A 17 -4.64 2.23 2.23
C ILE A 17 -5.42 1.90 3.51
N ARG A 18 -6.57 1.21 3.39
CA ARG A 18 -7.32 0.75 4.56
C ARG A 18 -6.52 -0.24 5.40
N TYR A 19 -5.80 -1.14 4.73
CA TYR A 19 -4.97 -2.12 5.40
C TYR A 19 -3.80 -1.47 6.16
N ASP A 20 -3.14 -0.47 5.56
CA ASP A 20 -2.08 0.30 6.21
C ASP A 20 -2.57 1.02 7.49
N ALA A 21 -3.78 1.59 7.44
CA ALA A 21 -4.43 2.19 8.60
C ALA A 21 -4.72 1.16 9.70
N LYS A 22 -5.23 -0.02 9.32
CA LYS A 22 -5.48 -1.14 10.25
C LYS A 22 -4.20 -1.59 10.96
N LEU A 23 -3.11 -1.79 10.23
CA LEU A 23 -1.80 -2.16 10.79
C LEU A 23 -1.31 -1.14 11.82
N THR A 24 -1.60 0.16 11.61
CA THR A 24 -1.25 1.20 12.59
C THR A 24 -1.97 0.99 13.92
N GLY A 25 -3.24 0.58 13.89
CA GLY A 25 -4.00 0.24 15.09
C GLY A 25 -3.45 -1.01 15.78
N GLU A 26 -3.18 -2.07 15.01
CA GLU A 26 -2.66 -3.32 15.54
C GLU A 26 -1.26 -3.17 16.16
N ILE A 27 -0.39 -2.36 15.56
CA ILE A 27 0.95 -2.04 16.12
C ILE A 27 0.81 -1.34 17.48
N LYS A 28 -0.14 -0.41 17.62
CA LYS A 28 -0.39 0.27 18.90
C LYS A 28 -0.85 -0.72 19.95
N ILE A 29 -1.78 -1.61 19.59
CA ILE A 29 -2.28 -2.67 20.48
C ILE A 29 -1.12 -3.59 20.92
N ALA A 30 -0.36 -4.15 19.98
CA ALA A 30 0.77 -5.04 20.29
C ALA A 30 1.78 -4.38 21.24
N LYS A 31 2.11 -3.10 20.99
CA LYS A 31 2.98 -2.32 21.88
C LYS A 31 2.38 -2.14 23.28
N THR A 32 1.09 -1.83 23.38
CA THR A 32 0.41 -1.64 24.67
C THR A 32 0.37 -2.91 25.51
N PHE A 33 0.23 -4.08 24.87
CA PHE A 33 0.17 -5.36 25.55
C PHE A 33 1.55 -6.05 25.73
N GLY A 34 2.64 -5.43 25.27
CA GLY A 34 4.00 -5.98 25.40
C GLY A 34 4.26 -7.22 24.52
N ASP A 35 3.52 -7.35 23.41
CA ASP A 35 3.68 -8.45 22.46
C ASP A 35 4.76 -8.09 21.43
N ASP A 36 6.02 -8.27 21.82
CA ASP A 36 7.19 -7.82 21.06
C ASP A 36 7.40 -8.54 19.72
N GLU A 37 7.09 -9.85 19.66
CA GLU A 37 7.16 -10.65 18.44
C GLU A 37 6.18 -10.10 17.40
N LYS A 38 4.90 -10.01 17.79
CA LYS A 38 3.86 -9.46 16.93
C LYS A 38 4.12 -8.00 16.55
N PHE A 39 4.66 -7.20 17.47
CA PHE A 39 5.03 -5.81 17.19
C PHE A 39 6.09 -5.71 16.09
N SER A 40 7.10 -6.59 16.11
CA SER A 40 8.14 -6.66 15.08
C SER A 40 7.56 -7.07 13.72
N GLU A 41 6.75 -8.13 13.69
CA GLU A 41 6.09 -8.63 12.48
C GLU A 41 5.19 -7.57 11.83
N LEU A 42 4.31 -6.94 12.61
CA LEU A 42 3.41 -5.90 12.12
C LEU A 42 4.16 -4.68 11.59
N LYS A 43 5.31 -4.32 12.17
CA LYS A 43 6.16 -3.25 11.64
C LYS A 43 6.77 -3.60 10.29
N GLN A 44 7.26 -4.83 10.12
CA GLN A 44 7.80 -5.29 8.85
C GLN A 44 6.71 -5.31 7.78
N GLU A 45 5.53 -5.82 8.12
CA GLU A 45 4.39 -5.84 7.22
C GLU A 45 3.96 -4.42 6.81
N LYS A 46 3.87 -3.49 7.76
CA LYS A 46 3.54 -2.09 7.47
C LYS A 46 4.54 -1.44 6.50
N LYS A 47 5.83 -1.73 6.65
CA LYS A 47 6.86 -1.26 5.72
C LYS A 47 6.64 -1.82 4.31
N LEU A 48 6.32 -3.11 4.18
CA LEU A 48 6.04 -3.75 2.89
C LEU A 48 4.79 -3.18 2.23
N VAL A 49 3.71 -2.95 3.00
CA VAL A 49 2.48 -2.31 2.52
C VAL A 49 2.76 -0.90 2.01
N GLY A 50 3.57 -0.11 2.73
CA GLY A 50 3.99 1.23 2.29
C GLY A 50 4.76 1.22 0.96
N ILE A 51 5.62 0.22 0.73
CA ILE A 51 6.32 0.06 -0.57
C ILE A 51 5.32 -0.26 -1.68
N ARG A 52 4.36 -1.17 -1.43
CA ARG A 52 3.33 -1.55 -2.40
C ARG A 52 2.44 -0.37 -2.80
N ILE A 53 2.06 0.47 -1.84
CA ILE A 53 1.30 1.72 -2.09
C ILE A 53 2.07 2.62 -3.05
N LYS A 54 3.36 2.88 -2.80
CA LYS A 54 4.20 3.74 -3.65
C LYS A 54 4.36 3.20 -5.07
N ILE A 55 4.48 1.88 -5.23
CA ILE A 55 4.54 1.25 -6.56
C ILE A 55 3.26 1.54 -7.34
N ILE A 56 2.10 1.40 -6.70
CA ILE A 56 0.80 1.66 -7.35
C ILE A 56 0.63 3.14 -7.71
N GLU A 57 0.99 4.06 -6.81
CA GLU A 57 0.96 5.50 -7.07
C GLU A 57 1.83 5.89 -8.28
N ALA A 58 3.02 5.30 -8.39
CA ALA A 58 3.89 5.47 -9.54
C ALA A 58 3.26 4.91 -10.83
N SER A 59 2.65 3.71 -10.77
CA SER A 59 1.94 3.11 -11.90
C SER A 59 0.78 3.99 -12.39
N PHE A 60 -0.02 4.56 -11.50
CA PHE A 60 -1.08 5.52 -11.88
C PHE A 60 -0.51 6.76 -12.56
N THR A 61 0.55 7.34 -11.99
CA THR A 61 1.20 8.53 -12.54
C THR A 61 1.72 8.28 -13.96
N LEU A 62 2.39 7.16 -14.18
CA LEU A 62 2.90 6.77 -15.50
C LEU A 62 1.78 6.54 -16.51
N LYS A 63 0.70 5.85 -16.11
CA LYS A 63 -0.48 5.64 -16.96
C LYS A 63 -1.12 6.95 -17.40
N HIS A 64 -1.26 7.92 -16.49
CA HIS A 64 -1.81 9.23 -16.81
C HIS A 64 -0.89 10.04 -17.73
N LYS A 65 0.44 9.96 -17.55
CA LYS A 65 1.41 10.60 -18.45
C LYS A 65 1.30 10.07 -19.89
N TRP A 66 1.24 8.75 -20.06
CA TRP A 66 1.09 8.14 -21.38
C TRP A 66 -0.27 8.43 -22.03
N ALA A 67 -1.35 8.47 -21.24
CA ALA A 67 -2.67 8.86 -21.75
C ALA A 67 -2.66 10.30 -22.27
N LYS A 68 -1.96 11.21 -21.58
CA LYS A 68 -1.82 12.61 -22.01
C LYS A 68 -1.02 12.73 -23.30
N GLU A 69 0.12 12.04 -23.41
CA GLU A 69 0.95 12.03 -24.62
C GLU A 69 0.17 11.55 -25.86
N LYS A 70 -0.63 10.48 -25.72
CA LYS A 70 -1.49 9.97 -26.81
C LYS A 70 -2.63 10.90 -27.19
N ALA A 71 -3.19 11.67 -26.25
CA ALA A 71 -4.31 12.57 -26.52
C ALA A 71 -3.89 13.85 -27.25
N THR A 72 -2.61 14.21 -27.21
CA THR A 72 -2.04 15.36 -27.93
C THR A 72 -1.39 15.01 -29.27
N ALA A 73 -1.40 13.74 -29.68
CA ALA A 73 -0.80 13.26 -30.92
C ALA A 73 -1.80 13.18 -32.09
#